data_AF-A0A919MQJ4-F1
#
_entry.id   AF-A0A919MQJ4-F1
#
_cell.length_a   1.000
_cell.length_b   1.000
_cell.length_c   1.000
_cell.angle_alpha   90.00
_cell.angle_beta   90.00
_cell.angle_gamma   90.00
#
_symmetry.space_group_name_H-M   'P 1'
#
loop_
_entity.id
_entity.type
_entity.pdbx_description
1 polymer ?
#
loop_
_entity_poly.entity_id
_entity_poly.type
_entity_poly.pdbx_seq_one_letter_code
_entity_poly.pdbx_strand_id
1 'polypeptide(L)'
;MTELASDPAGPALPAYLLRYPNPWGLEHRREKGLEELRYVVARCRFGYIGLRLDEVLEIVRRLDEQPAGTASLLVDDLIDRIGAMTIDEVEQLVDVLLDLHRRDMPGWCRLDLDRGLQRLLFLLRVPKAHDLAYECARSERTYRRWAAYKFYGEHGLDERARRLLAGQVAAGTIEQPSSAAYSYYPGALVARDQTLVNRLGLAAVLAVAPTTQQRKEAIEFAMAQLAPETVAGICEDYPQELVWAVRSQGRTDYLPIIMDMVDDYRDDPYLLHRVVECLTRIGGTAEIDYAVHVASKVLESAAVEL
;
A
#
# COMPACT_ATOMS: atom_id res chain seq x y z
N MET A 1 -5.44 68.90 -8.57
CA MET A 1 -6.81 68.85 -8.00
C MET A 1 -7.73 68.82 -9.20
N THR A 2 -8.37 67.71 -9.59
CA THR A 2 -9.15 66.79 -8.75
C THR A 2 -9.24 65.40 -9.44
N GLU A 3 -9.05 64.38 -8.60
CA GLU A 3 -9.51 62.97 -8.61
C GLU A 3 -9.27 61.99 -9.78
N LEU A 4 -8.55 60.93 -9.39
CA LEU A 4 -8.63 59.56 -9.86
C LEU A 4 -10.08 59.04 -9.86
N ALA A 5 -10.50 58.45 -10.98
CA ALA A 5 -11.44 57.33 -10.99
C ALA A 5 -10.98 56.33 -12.05
N SER A 6 -9.96 55.56 -11.69
CA SER A 6 -9.67 54.28 -12.34
C SER A 6 -10.75 53.28 -11.90
N ASP A 7 -11.71 53.00 -12.76
CA ASP A 7 -12.58 51.83 -12.61
C ASP A 7 -11.91 50.63 -13.32
N PRO A 8 -11.42 49.62 -12.59
CA PRO A 8 -10.67 48.49 -13.14
C PRO A 8 -11.63 47.34 -13.45
N ALA A 9 -12.60 47.56 -14.32
CA ALA A 9 -13.44 46.48 -14.79
C ALA A 9 -12.79 45.84 -16.04
N GLY A 10 -11.84 44.94 -15.81
CA GLY A 10 -11.54 43.91 -16.80
C GLY A 10 -12.84 43.19 -17.25
N PRO A 11 -12.86 42.54 -18.42
CA PRO A 11 -14.07 41.97 -18.98
C PRO A 11 -14.81 41.14 -17.93
N ALA A 12 -16.05 41.53 -17.65
CA ALA A 12 -16.87 40.92 -16.62
C ALA A 12 -16.92 39.41 -16.82
N LEU A 13 -16.55 38.66 -15.78
CA LEU A 13 -16.54 37.21 -15.87
C LEU A 13 -17.96 36.69 -16.09
N PRO A 14 -18.16 35.72 -17.00
CA PRO A 14 -19.46 35.10 -17.21
C PRO A 14 -20.10 34.65 -15.90
N ALA A 15 -21.39 34.96 -15.71
CA ALA A 15 -22.11 34.78 -14.45
C ALA A 15 -22.10 33.35 -13.89
N TYR A 16 -21.80 32.33 -14.70
CA TYR A 16 -21.66 30.95 -14.24
C TYR A 16 -20.37 30.71 -13.43
N LEU A 17 -19.32 31.51 -13.64
CA LEU A 17 -18.06 31.44 -12.89
C LEU A 17 -18.17 32.04 -11.47
N LEU A 18 -19.24 32.79 -11.19
CA LEU A 18 -19.55 33.37 -9.88
C LEU A 18 -20.42 32.45 -9.01
N ARG A 19 -21.07 31.43 -9.61
CA ARG A 19 -21.99 30.52 -8.92
C ARG A 19 -21.31 29.34 -8.23
N TYR A 20 -20.08 29.02 -8.60
CA TYR A 20 -19.29 27.95 -8.00
C TYR A 20 -17.88 28.49 -7.75
N PRO A 21 -17.52 28.86 -6.50
CA PRO A 21 -16.18 29.35 -6.19
C PRO A 21 -15.19 28.19 -6.33
N ASN A 22 -14.63 28.06 -7.53
CA ASN A 22 -13.56 27.14 -7.84
C ASN A 22 -12.22 27.88 -7.55
N PRO A 23 -11.30 27.33 -6.73
CA PRO A 23 -10.13 28.04 -6.19
C PRO A 23 -9.07 28.46 -7.21
N TRP A 24 -9.29 28.23 -8.51
CA TRP A 24 -8.29 28.48 -9.56
C TRP A 24 -8.51 29.81 -10.30
N GLY A 25 -7.42 30.53 -10.60
CA GLY A 25 -7.42 31.70 -11.50
C GLY A 25 -7.90 31.34 -12.92
N LEU A 26 -8.31 32.32 -13.74
CA LEU A 26 -8.86 32.05 -15.08
C LEU A 26 -7.90 31.29 -16.00
N GLU A 27 -6.62 31.64 -15.97
CA GLU A 27 -5.60 31.00 -16.80
C GLU A 27 -5.47 29.52 -16.45
N HIS A 28 -5.40 29.21 -15.15
CA HIS A 28 -5.33 27.84 -14.67
C HIS A 28 -6.61 27.07 -14.99
N ARG A 29 -7.80 27.68 -14.90
CA ARG A 29 -9.07 27.07 -15.34
C ARG A 29 -9.10 26.80 -16.84
N ARG A 30 -8.55 27.69 -17.66
CA ARG A 30 -8.50 27.51 -19.11
C ARG A 30 -7.54 26.39 -19.48
N GLU A 31 -6.39 26.31 -18.80
CA GLU A 31 -5.41 25.25 -19.00
C GLU A 31 -5.95 23.89 -18.59
N LYS A 32 -6.48 23.76 -17.36
CA LYS A 32 -7.14 22.54 -16.86
C LYS A 32 -8.37 22.15 -17.70
N GLY A 33 -9.19 23.13 -18.08
CA GLY A 33 -10.35 22.89 -18.93
C GLY A 33 -9.99 22.46 -20.35
N LEU A 34 -8.90 22.99 -20.93
CA LEU A 34 -8.39 22.53 -22.22
C LEU A 34 -7.77 21.14 -22.12
N GLU A 35 -7.10 20.81 -21.01
CA GLU A 35 -6.59 19.46 -20.72
C GLU A 35 -7.75 18.45 -20.65
N GLU A 36 -8.78 18.74 -19.86
CA GLU A 36 -9.97 17.89 -19.72
C GLU A 36 -10.77 17.80 -21.02
N LEU A 37 -10.93 18.90 -21.76
CA LEU A 37 -11.59 18.89 -23.06
C LEU A 37 -10.81 18.09 -24.10
N ARG A 38 -9.47 18.16 -24.11
CA ARG A 38 -8.63 17.31 -24.98
C ARG A 38 -8.80 15.85 -24.62
N TYR A 39 -8.88 15.52 -23.33
CA TYR A 39 -9.16 14.16 -22.86
C TYR A 39 -10.55 13.68 -23.32
N VAL A 40 -11.60 14.49 -23.16
CA VAL A 40 -12.96 14.16 -23.62
C VAL A 40 -13.03 14.05 -25.15
N VAL A 41 -12.42 14.98 -25.88
CA VAL A 41 -12.37 14.93 -27.36
C VAL A 41 -11.59 13.71 -27.83
N ALA A 42 -10.50 13.33 -27.15
CA ALA A 42 -9.78 12.10 -27.45
C ALA A 42 -10.66 10.89 -27.15
N ARG A 43 -11.33 10.81 -25.99
CA ARG A 43 -12.30 9.76 -25.65
C ARG A 43 -13.42 9.65 -26.70
N CYS A 44 -13.93 10.77 -27.21
CA CYS A 44 -14.94 10.81 -28.28
C CYS A 44 -14.36 10.47 -29.66
N ARG A 45 -13.12 10.89 -29.98
CA ARG A 45 -12.44 10.58 -31.26
C ARG A 45 -12.00 9.12 -31.36
N PHE A 46 -11.58 8.53 -30.24
CA PHE A 46 -11.16 7.14 -30.19
C PHE A 46 -12.33 6.17 -30.01
N GLY A 47 -13.55 6.65 -29.76
CA GLY A 47 -14.78 5.90 -30.04
C GLY A 47 -14.87 4.53 -29.37
N TYR A 48 -14.23 4.32 -28.21
CA TYR A 48 -14.30 3.01 -27.54
C TYR A 48 -15.72 2.67 -27.09
N ILE A 49 -16.56 3.69 -26.85
CA ILE A 49 -17.98 3.54 -26.55
C ILE A 49 -18.66 2.81 -27.73
N GLY A 50 -18.87 1.50 -27.58
CA GLY A 50 -19.52 0.64 -28.57
C GLY A 50 -18.60 -0.36 -29.29
N LEU A 51 -17.27 -0.29 -29.13
CA LEU A 51 -16.39 -1.36 -29.64
C LEU A 51 -16.63 -2.65 -28.87
N ARG A 52 -16.62 -3.77 -29.58
CA ARG A 52 -16.63 -5.10 -28.98
C ARG A 52 -15.29 -5.35 -28.30
N LEU A 53 -15.28 -6.22 -27.28
CA LEU A 53 -14.07 -6.48 -26.49
C LEU A 53 -12.91 -6.99 -27.36
N ASP A 54 -13.18 -7.85 -28.34
CA ASP A 54 -12.16 -8.37 -29.27
C ASP A 54 -11.47 -7.25 -30.05
N GLU A 55 -12.22 -6.20 -30.42
CA GLU A 55 -11.68 -5.02 -31.09
C GLU A 55 -10.82 -4.19 -30.14
N VAL A 56 -11.25 -4.00 -28.89
CA VAL A 56 -10.45 -3.31 -27.85
C VAL A 56 -9.15 -4.07 -27.59
N LEU A 57 -9.21 -5.39 -27.44
CA LEU A 57 -8.02 -6.23 -27.22
C LEU A 57 -7.06 -6.17 -28.40
N GLU A 58 -7.56 -6.12 -29.64
CA GLU A 58 -6.72 -5.99 -30.82
C GLU A 58 -6.01 -4.63 -30.88
N ILE A 59 -6.68 -3.55 -30.50
CA ILE A 59 -6.06 -2.22 -30.39
C ILE A 59 -4.98 -2.22 -29.31
N VAL A 60 -5.25 -2.86 -28.16
CA VAL A 60 -4.26 -3.02 -27.10
C VAL A 60 -3.06 -3.83 -27.58
N ARG A 61 -3.24 -4.90 -28.37
CA ARG A 61 -2.11 -5.68 -28.95
C ARG A 61 -1.20 -4.86 -29.86
N ARG A 62 -1.70 -3.77 -30.46
CA ARG A 62 -0.99 -2.90 -31.40
C ARG A 62 -0.75 -1.52 -30.82
N LEU A 63 -0.59 -1.42 -29.50
CA LEU A 63 -0.48 -0.16 -28.77
C LEU A 63 0.68 0.72 -29.24
N ASP A 64 1.77 0.10 -29.69
CA ASP A 64 2.95 0.76 -30.24
C ASP A 64 2.70 1.46 -31.58
N GLU A 65 1.66 1.07 -32.31
CA GLU A 65 1.23 1.68 -33.57
C GLU A 65 0.19 2.80 -33.35
N GLN A 66 -0.29 2.96 -32.12
CA GLN A 66 -1.31 3.96 -31.79
C GLN A 66 -0.69 5.34 -31.48
N PRO A 67 -1.47 6.43 -31.61
CA PRO A 67 -1.04 7.73 -31.12
C PRO A 67 -0.72 7.74 -29.61
N ALA A 68 0.19 8.62 -29.19
CA ALA A 68 0.48 8.82 -27.78
C ALA A 68 -0.80 9.20 -26.99
N GLY A 69 -0.96 8.63 -25.79
CA GLY A 69 -2.14 8.82 -24.95
C GLY A 69 -3.30 7.86 -25.21
N THR A 70 -3.29 7.09 -26.31
CA THR A 70 -4.31 6.06 -26.59
C THR A 70 -4.38 4.99 -25.50
N ALA A 71 -3.23 4.59 -24.95
CA ALA A 71 -3.13 3.67 -23.83
C ALA A 71 -3.92 4.10 -22.60
N SER A 72 -3.87 5.39 -22.23
CA SER A 72 -4.60 5.89 -21.06
C SER A 72 -6.11 5.77 -21.23
N LEU A 73 -6.62 6.06 -22.43
CA LEU A 73 -8.04 5.99 -22.74
C LEU A 73 -8.52 4.53 -22.79
N LEU A 74 -7.73 3.63 -23.37
CA LEU A 74 -8.00 2.20 -23.37
C LEU A 74 -8.03 1.63 -21.96
N VAL A 75 -7.11 2.06 -21.11
CA VAL A 75 -7.06 1.66 -19.70
C VAL A 75 -8.33 2.09 -18.97
N ASP A 76 -8.78 3.34 -19.17
CA ASP A 76 -10.02 3.84 -18.55
C ASP A 76 -11.25 3.03 -19.00
N ASP A 77 -11.36 2.75 -20.30
CA ASP A 77 -12.44 1.93 -20.86
C ASP A 77 -12.39 0.48 -20.37
N LEU A 78 -11.20 -0.12 -20.29
CA LEU A 78 -11.02 -1.47 -19.73
C LEU A 78 -11.39 -1.52 -18.24
N ILE A 79 -11.04 -0.50 -17.45
CA ILE A 79 -11.42 -0.41 -16.03
C ILE A 79 -12.95 -0.41 -15.90
N ASP A 80 -13.65 0.37 -16.72
CA ASP A 80 -15.11 0.46 -16.70
C ASP A 80 -15.78 -0.87 -17.08
N ARG A 81 -15.13 -1.67 -17.95
CA ARG A 81 -15.68 -2.95 -18.47
C ARG A 81 -15.31 -4.18 -17.66
N ILE A 82 -14.19 -4.15 -16.92
CA ILE A 82 -13.61 -5.35 -16.29
C ILE A 82 -14.60 -6.11 -15.40
N GLY A 83 -15.50 -5.38 -14.73
CA GLY A 83 -16.52 -5.97 -13.86
C GLY A 83 -17.64 -6.73 -14.60
N ALA A 84 -17.81 -6.49 -15.90
CA ALA A 84 -18.79 -7.16 -16.76
C ALA A 84 -18.16 -8.21 -17.69
N MET A 85 -16.83 -8.31 -17.72
CA MET A 85 -16.12 -9.31 -18.52
C MET A 85 -16.26 -10.71 -17.92
N THR A 86 -16.36 -11.71 -18.77
CA THR A 86 -16.27 -13.13 -18.40
C THR A 86 -14.84 -13.49 -17.99
N ILE A 87 -14.66 -14.63 -17.31
CA ILE A 87 -13.33 -15.12 -16.92
C ILE A 87 -12.42 -15.29 -18.14
N ASP A 88 -12.92 -15.92 -19.20
CA ASP A 88 -12.16 -16.16 -20.44
C ASP A 88 -11.68 -14.85 -21.08
N GLU A 89 -12.54 -13.83 -21.06
CA GLU A 89 -12.22 -12.49 -21.57
C GLU A 89 -11.14 -11.78 -20.74
N VAL A 90 -11.21 -11.90 -19.41
CA VAL A 90 -10.18 -11.36 -18.51
C VAL A 90 -8.86 -12.12 -18.72
N GLU A 91 -8.89 -13.44 -18.91
CA GLU A 91 -7.69 -14.23 -19.20
C GLU A 91 -7.06 -13.87 -20.56
N GLN A 92 -7.87 -13.58 -21.58
CA GLN A 92 -7.38 -13.05 -22.85
C GLN A 92 -6.73 -11.68 -22.69
N LEU A 93 -7.31 -10.79 -21.88
CA LEU A 93 -6.70 -9.50 -21.54
C LEU A 93 -5.36 -9.70 -20.83
N VAL A 94 -5.27 -10.63 -19.88
CA VAL A 94 -4.00 -10.99 -19.22
C VAL A 94 -2.95 -11.42 -20.24
N ASP A 95 -3.30 -12.27 -21.21
CA ASP A 95 -2.37 -12.70 -22.26
C ASP A 95 -1.84 -11.53 -23.09
N VAL A 96 -2.74 -10.61 -23.48
CA VAL A 96 -2.37 -9.42 -24.25
C VAL A 96 -1.42 -8.54 -23.43
N LEU A 97 -1.74 -8.28 -22.17
CA LEU A 97 -0.91 -7.46 -21.28
C LEU A 97 0.46 -8.11 -21.01
N LEU A 98 0.51 -9.43 -20.92
CA LEU A 98 1.74 -10.21 -20.73
C LEU A 98 2.64 -10.15 -21.97
N ASP A 99 2.04 -10.25 -23.16
CA ASP A 99 2.76 -10.09 -24.43
C ASP A 99 3.32 -8.67 -24.54
N LEU A 100 2.50 -7.64 -24.33
CA LEU A 100 2.94 -6.25 -24.30
C LEU A 100 4.05 -6.00 -23.27
N HIS A 101 3.98 -6.63 -22.09
CA HIS A 101 5.01 -6.50 -21.06
C HIS A 101 6.39 -6.91 -21.59
N ARG A 102 6.46 -7.96 -22.41
CA ARG A 102 7.69 -8.57 -22.92
C ARG A 102 8.26 -7.89 -24.17
N ARG A 103 7.43 -7.16 -24.91
CA ARG A 103 7.84 -6.44 -26.11
C ARG A 103 8.74 -5.24 -25.79
N ASP A 104 9.71 -4.98 -26.65
CA ASP A 104 10.45 -3.72 -26.63
C ASP A 104 9.65 -2.65 -27.36
N MET A 105 9.08 -1.72 -26.58
CA MET A 105 8.22 -0.64 -27.09
C MET A 105 8.90 0.72 -26.95
N PRO A 106 8.52 1.72 -27.80
CA PRO A 106 8.97 3.09 -27.66
C PRO A 106 8.75 3.65 -26.25
N GLY A 107 9.65 4.53 -25.79
CA GLY A 107 9.65 5.02 -24.40
C GLY A 107 8.34 5.67 -23.92
N TRP A 108 7.61 6.36 -24.81
CA TRP A 108 6.30 6.95 -24.48
C TRP A 108 5.22 5.88 -24.27
N CYS A 109 5.10 4.92 -25.19
CA CYS A 109 4.12 3.82 -25.12
C CYS A 109 4.37 2.94 -23.90
N ARG A 110 5.65 2.70 -23.63
CA ARG A 110 6.15 1.98 -22.47
C ARG A 110 5.70 2.59 -21.14
N LEU A 111 5.82 3.90 -20.98
CA LEU A 111 5.40 4.60 -19.76
C LEU A 111 3.88 4.53 -19.58
N ASP A 112 3.12 4.70 -20.66
CA ASP A 112 1.67 4.62 -20.60
C ASP A 112 1.18 3.22 -20.25
N LEU A 113 1.81 2.16 -20.79
CA LEU A 113 1.53 0.78 -20.39
C LEU A 113 1.84 0.55 -18.91
N ASP A 114 2.98 1.04 -18.41
CA ASP A 114 3.36 0.86 -17.01
C ASP A 114 2.33 1.51 -16.06
N ARG A 115 1.86 2.71 -16.40
CA ARG A 115 0.75 3.38 -15.70
C ARG A 115 -0.58 2.61 -15.83
N GLY A 116 -0.83 2.06 -17.02
CA GLY A 116 -2.00 1.21 -17.28
C GLY A 116 -2.02 -0.03 -16.40
N LEU A 117 -0.90 -0.77 -16.33
CA LEU A 117 -0.73 -1.94 -15.48
C LEU A 117 -0.95 -1.61 -14.00
N GLN A 118 -0.42 -0.48 -13.53
CA GLN A 118 -0.62 -0.03 -12.14
C GLN A 118 -2.11 0.15 -11.78
N ARG A 119 -2.94 0.49 -12.76
CA ARG A 119 -4.37 0.73 -12.60
C ARG A 119 -5.22 -0.51 -12.89
N LEU A 120 -4.81 -1.37 -13.82
CA LEU A 120 -5.59 -2.53 -14.25
C LEU A 120 -5.26 -3.80 -13.48
N LEU A 121 -3.99 -4.06 -13.17
CA LEU A 121 -3.55 -5.39 -12.75
C LEU A 121 -4.31 -5.89 -11.52
N PHE A 122 -4.44 -5.07 -10.48
CA PHE A 122 -5.16 -5.42 -9.25
C PHE A 122 -6.68 -5.60 -9.43
N LEU A 123 -7.24 -5.28 -10.60
CA LEU A 123 -8.65 -5.51 -10.93
C LEU A 123 -8.87 -6.86 -11.65
N LEU A 124 -7.80 -7.51 -12.13
CA LEU A 124 -7.87 -8.77 -12.89
C LEU A 124 -8.05 -9.96 -11.94
N ARG A 125 -9.31 -10.29 -11.64
CA ARG A 125 -9.70 -11.35 -10.69
C ARG A 125 -9.67 -12.76 -11.29
N VAL A 126 -8.53 -13.17 -11.85
CA VAL A 126 -8.34 -14.52 -12.42
C VAL A 126 -7.01 -15.12 -11.99
N PRO A 127 -6.91 -16.46 -11.80
CA PRO A 127 -5.66 -17.10 -11.40
C PRO A 127 -4.48 -16.78 -12.32
N LYS A 128 -4.74 -16.65 -13.62
CA LYS A 128 -3.74 -16.31 -14.64
C LYS A 128 -3.09 -14.93 -14.44
N ALA A 129 -3.78 -14.00 -13.76
CA ALA A 129 -3.23 -12.67 -13.47
C ALA A 129 -1.99 -12.74 -12.55
N HIS A 130 -1.82 -13.82 -11.78
CA HIS A 130 -0.59 -14.06 -11.01
C HIS A 130 0.66 -14.19 -11.91
N ASP A 131 0.53 -14.73 -13.13
CA ASP A 131 1.67 -14.81 -14.07
C ASP A 131 2.14 -13.42 -14.49
N LEU A 132 1.20 -12.54 -14.82
CA LEU A 132 1.50 -11.15 -15.18
C LEU A 132 2.06 -10.37 -13.98
N ALA A 133 1.49 -10.55 -12.78
CA ALA A 133 2.01 -9.94 -11.56
C ALA A 133 3.44 -10.41 -11.26
N TYR A 134 3.74 -11.68 -11.48
CA TYR A 134 5.08 -12.22 -11.28
C TYR A 134 6.12 -11.60 -12.22
N GLU A 135 5.82 -11.48 -13.51
CA GLU A 135 6.70 -10.78 -14.46
C GLU A 135 6.86 -9.30 -14.07
N CYS A 136 5.77 -8.64 -13.68
CA CYS A 136 5.80 -7.24 -13.24
C CYS A 136 6.64 -7.02 -11.97
N ALA A 137 6.63 -7.95 -11.02
CA ALA A 137 7.43 -7.86 -9.79
C ALA A 137 8.95 -8.00 -10.04
N ARG A 138 9.34 -8.66 -11.14
CA ARG A 138 10.75 -8.87 -11.53
C ARG A 138 11.31 -7.78 -12.45
N SER A 139 10.45 -6.91 -12.97
CA SER A 139 10.84 -5.82 -13.85
C SER A 139 11.76 -4.83 -13.12
N GLU A 140 12.75 -4.28 -13.83
CA GLU A 140 13.59 -3.18 -13.36
C GLU A 140 12.83 -1.85 -13.22
N ARG A 141 11.62 -1.76 -13.79
CA ARG A 141 10.77 -0.57 -13.72
C ARG A 141 9.88 -0.56 -12.50
N THR A 142 10.00 0.50 -11.73
CA THR A 142 9.31 0.77 -10.47
C THR A 142 7.78 0.67 -10.59
N TYR A 143 7.15 1.30 -11.58
CA TYR A 143 5.68 1.26 -11.75
C TYR A 143 5.12 -0.15 -11.94
N ARG A 144 5.85 -1.04 -12.64
CA ARG A 144 5.44 -2.43 -12.82
C ARG A 144 5.51 -3.20 -11.51
N ARG A 145 6.58 -3.03 -10.74
CA ARG A 145 6.70 -3.65 -9.41
C ARG A 145 5.57 -3.20 -8.48
N TRP A 146 5.25 -1.90 -8.47
CA TRP A 146 4.11 -1.37 -7.71
C TRP A 146 2.77 -1.99 -8.11
N ALA A 147 2.54 -2.17 -9.42
CA ALA A 147 1.35 -2.84 -9.90
C ALA A 147 1.24 -4.26 -9.32
N ALA A 148 2.34 -5.01 -9.34
CA ALA A 148 2.40 -6.37 -8.82
C ALA A 148 2.19 -6.43 -7.30
N TYR A 149 2.84 -5.57 -6.53
CA TYR A 149 2.67 -5.57 -5.07
C TYR A 149 1.26 -5.15 -4.65
N LYS A 150 0.64 -4.20 -5.38
CA LYS A 150 -0.78 -3.87 -5.20
C LYS A 150 -1.67 -5.07 -5.50
N PHE A 151 -1.40 -5.79 -6.58
CA PHE A 151 -2.12 -7.03 -6.91
C PHE A 151 -2.00 -8.08 -5.80
N TYR A 152 -0.79 -8.36 -5.32
CA TYR A 152 -0.59 -9.34 -4.25
C TYR A 152 -1.23 -8.94 -2.93
N GLY A 153 -1.29 -7.65 -2.61
CA GLY A 153 -1.99 -7.18 -1.42
C GLY A 153 -3.50 -7.36 -1.48
N GLU A 154 -4.08 -7.33 -2.69
CA GLU A 154 -5.52 -7.52 -2.91
C GLU A 154 -5.91 -9.01 -3.06
N HIS A 155 -5.11 -9.78 -3.81
CA HIS A 155 -5.44 -11.16 -4.22
C HIS A 155 -4.65 -12.23 -3.48
N GLY A 156 -3.71 -11.83 -2.63
CA GLY A 156 -2.81 -12.73 -1.91
C GLY A 156 -1.60 -13.17 -2.72
N LEU A 157 -0.66 -13.81 -2.02
CA LEU A 157 0.58 -14.33 -2.59
C LEU A 157 0.41 -15.79 -3.03
N ASP A 158 0.89 -16.11 -4.23
CA ASP A 158 1.13 -17.48 -4.67
C ASP A 158 2.56 -17.94 -4.30
N GLU A 159 2.88 -19.21 -4.51
CA GLU A 159 4.20 -19.74 -4.15
C GLU A 159 5.35 -19.15 -5.00
N ARG A 160 5.08 -18.65 -6.20
CA ARG A 160 6.09 -17.95 -7.01
C ARG A 160 6.40 -16.57 -6.44
N ALA A 161 5.38 -15.81 -6.06
CA ALA A 161 5.52 -14.52 -5.41
C ALA A 161 6.22 -14.66 -4.05
N ARG A 162 5.85 -15.67 -3.24
CA ARG A 162 6.55 -15.96 -1.97
C ARG A 162 8.04 -16.23 -2.19
N ARG A 163 8.40 -17.09 -3.15
CA ARG A 163 9.80 -17.36 -3.48
C ARG A 163 10.55 -16.10 -3.94
N LEU A 164 9.89 -15.25 -4.74
CA LEU A 164 10.47 -13.99 -5.20
C LEU A 164 10.75 -13.05 -4.03
N LEU A 165 9.75 -12.78 -3.18
CA LEU A 165 9.89 -11.89 -2.03
C LEU A 165 10.92 -12.42 -1.03
N ALA A 166 10.93 -13.72 -0.76
CA ALA A 166 11.94 -14.35 0.09
C ALA A 166 13.36 -14.17 -0.47
N GLY A 167 13.54 -14.32 -1.79
CA GLY A 167 14.81 -14.05 -2.46
C GLY A 167 15.23 -12.59 -2.34
N GLN A 168 14.29 -11.65 -2.45
CA GLN A 168 14.57 -10.22 -2.30
C GLN A 168 15.00 -9.85 -0.88
N VAL A 169 14.35 -10.42 0.14
CA VAL A 169 14.73 -10.25 1.56
C VAL A 169 16.14 -10.77 1.78
N ALA A 170 16.43 -12.00 1.36
CA ALA A 170 17.74 -12.62 1.51
C ALA A 170 18.86 -11.84 0.79
N ALA A 171 18.56 -11.23 -0.35
CA ALA A 171 19.50 -10.40 -1.10
C ALA A 171 19.60 -8.94 -0.58
N GLY A 172 18.80 -8.54 0.41
CA GLY A 172 18.75 -7.15 0.88
C GLY A 172 18.24 -6.15 -0.18
N THR A 173 17.41 -6.62 -1.12
CA THR A 173 16.90 -5.83 -2.26
C THR A 173 15.43 -5.45 -2.12
N ILE A 174 14.83 -5.66 -0.94
CA ILE A 174 13.47 -5.21 -0.65
C ILE A 174 13.41 -3.69 -0.71
N GLU A 175 12.57 -3.19 -1.60
CA GLU A 175 12.36 -1.76 -1.78
C GLU A 175 11.61 -1.17 -0.58
N GLN A 176 12.15 -0.10 -0.03
CA GLN A 176 11.53 0.65 1.05
C GLN A 176 10.66 1.79 0.50
N PRO A 177 9.51 2.09 1.15
CA PRO A 177 8.71 3.26 0.83
C PRO A 177 9.50 4.57 0.89
N SER A 178 9.30 5.43 -0.12
CA SER A 178 9.56 6.87 0.01
C SER A 178 8.34 7.64 0.52
N SER A 179 7.14 7.03 0.52
CA SER A 179 5.89 7.69 0.89
C SER A 179 4.82 6.75 1.46
N ALA A 180 3.78 7.35 2.06
CA ALA A 180 2.83 6.77 3.02
C ALA A 180 1.88 5.64 2.53
N ALA A 181 2.05 5.09 1.32
CA ALA A 181 1.19 4.02 0.79
C ALA A 181 1.47 2.63 1.41
N TYR A 182 1.71 2.55 2.72
CA TYR A 182 2.39 1.43 3.43
C TYR A 182 1.74 0.04 3.26
N SER A 183 0.49 -0.05 2.78
CA SER A 183 -0.28 -1.29 2.72
C SER A 183 0.14 -2.26 1.61
N TYR A 184 0.78 -1.78 0.54
CA TYR A 184 1.10 -2.57 -0.66
C TYR A 184 2.60 -2.66 -0.96
N TYR A 185 3.44 -2.46 0.06
CA TYR A 185 4.89 -2.57 -0.10
C TYR A 185 5.37 -4.02 0.06
N PRO A 186 6.47 -4.41 -0.59
CA PRO A 186 6.96 -5.78 -0.51
C PRO A 186 7.25 -6.22 0.93
N GLY A 187 7.82 -5.36 1.77
CA GLY A 187 7.99 -5.62 3.20
C GLY A 187 6.68 -5.80 3.97
N ALA A 188 5.63 -5.05 3.60
CA ALA A 188 4.29 -5.20 4.16
C ALA A 188 3.66 -6.55 3.78
N LEU A 189 3.83 -6.98 2.53
CA LEU A 189 3.35 -8.28 2.05
C LEU A 189 4.07 -9.42 2.76
N VAL A 190 5.39 -9.30 2.98
CA VAL A 190 6.18 -10.29 3.73
C VAL A 190 5.68 -10.41 5.17
N ALA A 191 5.48 -9.29 5.86
CA ALA A 191 5.04 -9.29 7.26
C ALA A 191 3.62 -9.84 7.48
N ARG A 192 2.77 -9.78 6.46
CA ARG A 192 1.37 -10.22 6.50
C ARG A 192 1.14 -11.67 6.06
N ASP A 193 2.16 -12.34 5.52
CA ASP A 193 2.05 -13.71 5.05
C ASP A 193 2.74 -14.67 6.03
N GLN A 194 1.93 -15.46 6.74
CA GLN A 194 2.42 -16.43 7.73
C GLN A 194 3.45 -17.40 7.14
N THR A 195 3.29 -17.82 5.87
CA THR A 195 4.23 -18.76 5.23
C THR A 195 5.60 -18.10 5.05
N LEU A 196 5.64 -16.82 4.66
CA LEU A 196 6.88 -16.05 4.56
C LEU A 196 7.52 -15.80 5.92
N VAL A 197 6.75 -15.45 6.95
CA VAL A 197 7.27 -15.27 8.31
C VAL A 197 7.95 -16.55 8.81
N ASN A 198 7.29 -17.68 8.67
CA ASN A 198 7.83 -18.97 9.10
C ASN A 198 9.09 -19.36 8.30
N ARG A 199 9.11 -19.06 7.00
CA ARG A 199 10.22 -19.41 6.11
C ARG A 199 11.46 -18.55 6.31
N LEU A 200 11.28 -17.24 6.51
CA LEU A 200 12.36 -16.27 6.62
C LEU A 200 12.86 -16.11 8.06
N GLY A 201 12.01 -16.42 9.03
CA GLY A 201 12.26 -16.14 10.44
C GLY A 201 11.86 -14.71 10.81
N LEU A 202 11.39 -14.54 12.05
CA LEU A 202 10.86 -13.28 12.56
C LEU A 202 11.85 -12.12 12.44
N ALA A 203 13.12 -12.33 12.79
CA ALA A 203 14.14 -11.27 12.76
C ALA A 203 14.31 -10.64 11.36
N ALA A 204 14.39 -11.48 10.31
CA ALA A 204 14.51 -11.00 8.93
C ALA A 204 13.25 -10.24 8.48
N VAL A 205 12.07 -10.66 8.94
CA VAL A 205 10.81 -9.98 8.65
C VAL A 205 10.72 -8.62 9.34
N LEU A 206 11.09 -8.54 10.63
CA LEU A 206 11.04 -7.27 11.38
C LEU A 206 11.95 -6.20 10.77
N ALA A 207 13.09 -6.60 10.21
CA ALA A 207 14.01 -5.71 9.52
C ALA A 207 13.42 -5.07 8.24
N VAL A 208 12.45 -5.72 7.59
CA VAL A 208 11.82 -5.22 6.35
C VAL A 208 10.39 -4.72 6.54
N ALA A 209 9.76 -5.00 7.67
CA ALA A 209 8.40 -4.57 7.98
C ALA A 209 8.35 -3.04 8.23
N PRO A 210 7.59 -2.27 7.43
CA PRO A 210 7.72 -0.81 7.46
C PRO A 210 6.95 -0.12 8.59
N THR A 211 6.05 -0.81 9.30
CA THR A 211 5.22 -0.20 10.35
C THR A 211 5.11 -1.08 11.60
N THR A 212 4.87 -0.44 12.74
CA THR A 212 4.54 -1.08 14.03
C THR A 212 3.40 -2.08 13.89
N GLN A 213 2.35 -1.77 13.12
CA GLN A 213 1.23 -2.69 12.86
C GLN A 213 1.70 -3.98 12.15
N GLN A 214 2.53 -3.86 11.11
CA GLN A 214 3.00 -5.03 10.36
C GLN A 214 4.03 -5.84 11.14
N ARG A 215 4.89 -5.18 11.92
CA ARG A 215 5.78 -5.86 12.87
C ARG A 215 4.96 -6.66 13.89
N LYS A 216 3.92 -6.06 14.47
CA LYS A 216 2.98 -6.74 15.37
C LYS A 216 2.32 -7.96 14.70
N GLU A 217 1.83 -7.83 13.46
CA GLU A 217 1.25 -8.96 12.70
C GLU A 217 2.27 -10.10 12.50
N ALA A 218 3.52 -9.78 12.14
CA ALA A 218 4.58 -10.77 12.00
C ALA A 218 4.91 -11.49 13.32
N ILE A 219 4.93 -10.74 14.43
CA ILE A 219 5.14 -11.31 15.77
C ILE A 219 4.01 -12.29 16.10
N GLU A 220 2.75 -11.93 15.86
CA GLU A 220 1.61 -12.82 16.12
C GLU A 220 1.72 -14.16 15.38
N PHE A 221 2.18 -14.14 14.12
CA PHE A 221 2.44 -15.37 13.37
C PHE A 221 3.56 -16.21 14.00
N ALA A 222 4.65 -15.57 14.45
CA ALA A 222 5.77 -16.25 15.08
C ALA A 222 5.41 -16.84 16.46
N MET A 223 4.58 -16.15 17.26
CA MET A 223 4.10 -16.62 18.56
C MET A 223 3.32 -17.94 18.47
N ALA A 224 2.72 -18.25 17.30
CA ALA A 224 2.01 -19.51 17.10
C ALA A 224 2.95 -20.72 16.97
N GLN A 225 4.26 -20.52 16.75
CA GLN A 225 5.21 -21.58 16.43
C GLN A 225 6.48 -21.59 17.30
N LEU A 226 6.85 -20.44 17.86
CA LEU A 226 8.07 -20.27 18.64
C LEU A 226 7.77 -20.14 20.13
N ALA A 227 8.75 -20.52 20.96
CA ALA A 227 8.67 -20.34 22.40
C ALA A 227 8.68 -18.85 22.78
N PRO A 228 8.01 -18.44 23.87
CA PRO A 228 7.94 -17.05 24.29
C PRO A 228 9.29 -16.34 24.39
N GLU A 229 10.28 -16.99 24.98
CA GLU A 229 11.63 -16.46 25.21
C GLU A 229 12.36 -16.22 23.89
N THR A 230 12.12 -17.08 22.89
CA THR A 230 12.71 -16.92 21.55
C THR A 230 12.11 -15.70 20.83
N VAL A 231 10.78 -15.53 20.91
CA VAL A 231 10.12 -14.37 20.31
C VAL A 231 10.55 -13.09 21.02
N ALA A 232 10.56 -13.08 22.35
CA ALA A 232 10.98 -11.92 23.14
C ALA A 232 12.43 -11.52 22.85
N GLY A 233 13.35 -12.49 22.79
CA GLY A 233 14.76 -12.21 22.45
C GLY A 233 14.94 -11.65 21.03
N ILE A 234 14.09 -12.03 20.07
CA ILE A 234 14.11 -11.42 18.72
C ILE A 234 13.49 -10.00 18.74
N CYS A 235 12.55 -9.75 19.65
CA CYS A 235 11.80 -8.50 19.74
C CYS A 235 12.37 -7.50 20.75
N GLU A 236 13.62 -7.66 21.19
CA GLU A 236 14.28 -6.76 22.15
C GLU A 236 14.26 -5.28 21.66
N ASP A 237 14.46 -5.06 20.36
CA ASP A 237 14.39 -3.74 19.72
C ASP A 237 12.95 -3.27 19.38
N TYR A 238 11.95 -4.14 19.59
CA TYR A 238 10.54 -3.91 19.23
C TYR A 238 9.58 -4.22 20.39
N PRO A 239 9.83 -3.70 21.61
CA PRO A 239 9.10 -4.09 22.81
C PRO A 239 7.63 -3.65 22.76
N GLN A 240 7.34 -2.51 22.13
CA GLN A 240 5.97 -2.03 21.94
C GLN A 240 5.16 -3.01 21.07
N GLU A 241 5.72 -3.45 19.95
CA GLU A 241 5.07 -4.40 19.04
C GLU A 241 4.84 -5.76 19.70
N LEU A 242 5.80 -6.23 20.50
CA LEU A 242 5.68 -7.46 21.29
C LEU A 242 4.52 -7.37 22.29
N VAL A 243 4.51 -6.33 23.13
CA VAL A 243 3.45 -6.11 24.14
C VAL A 243 2.08 -6.03 23.46
N TRP A 244 2.01 -5.35 22.31
CA TRP A 244 0.77 -5.25 21.55
C TRP A 244 0.33 -6.61 20.98
N ALA A 245 1.23 -7.40 20.41
CA ALA A 245 0.92 -8.74 19.91
C ALA A 245 0.41 -9.66 21.05
N VAL A 246 1.11 -9.68 22.19
CA VAL A 246 0.73 -10.45 23.38
C VAL A 246 -0.66 -10.07 23.88
N ARG A 247 -0.91 -8.77 24.07
CA ARG A 247 -2.22 -8.26 24.51
C ARG A 247 -3.33 -8.64 23.53
N SER A 248 -3.08 -8.50 22.23
CA SER A 248 -4.07 -8.77 21.18
C SER A 248 -4.46 -10.24 21.13
N GLN A 249 -3.49 -11.14 21.31
CA GLN A 249 -3.69 -12.59 21.29
C GLN A 249 -4.08 -13.18 22.66
N GLY A 250 -3.98 -12.41 23.75
CA GLY A 250 -4.27 -12.90 25.10
C GLY A 250 -3.34 -14.03 25.55
N ARG A 251 -2.05 -13.95 25.19
CA ARG A 251 -1.07 -15.03 25.38
C ARG A 251 -0.49 -15.03 26.78
N THR A 252 -1.11 -15.81 27.67
CA THR A 252 -0.75 -15.92 29.09
C THR A 252 0.60 -16.62 29.33
N ASP A 253 1.08 -17.39 28.36
CA ASP A 253 2.43 -17.97 28.35
C ASP A 253 3.54 -16.91 28.30
N TYR A 254 3.24 -15.68 27.89
CA TYR A 254 4.17 -14.55 27.90
C TYR A 254 4.15 -13.76 29.22
N LEU A 255 3.32 -14.16 30.20
CA LEU A 255 3.18 -13.42 31.46
C LEU A 255 4.52 -13.15 32.17
N PRO A 256 5.45 -14.11 32.31
CA PRO A 256 6.75 -13.83 32.95
C PRO A 256 7.53 -12.72 32.24
N ILE A 257 7.57 -12.76 30.90
CA ILE A 257 8.27 -11.76 30.08
C ILE A 257 7.63 -10.38 30.25
N ILE A 258 6.29 -10.30 30.20
CA ILE A 258 5.58 -9.02 30.37
C ILE A 258 5.76 -8.48 31.80
N MET A 259 5.89 -9.35 32.81
CA MET A 259 6.19 -8.93 34.17
C MET A 259 7.59 -8.34 34.31
N ASP A 260 8.61 -8.96 33.70
CA ASP A 260 9.98 -8.43 33.69
C ASP A 260 10.02 -7.02 33.03
N MET A 261 9.23 -6.83 31.96
CA MET A 261 9.11 -5.55 31.27
C MET A 261 8.55 -4.40 32.14
N VAL A 262 7.85 -4.68 33.25
CA VAL A 262 7.38 -3.63 34.17
C VAL A 262 8.56 -2.90 34.79
N ASP A 263 9.58 -3.65 35.19
CA ASP A 263 10.78 -3.10 35.81
C ASP A 263 11.77 -2.57 34.77
N ASP A 264 11.92 -3.25 33.62
CA ASP A 264 12.83 -2.81 32.56
C ASP A 264 12.41 -1.47 31.94
N TYR A 265 11.10 -1.21 31.84
CA TYR A 265 10.55 0.01 31.25
C TYR A 265 9.91 0.97 32.25
N ARG A 266 10.26 0.85 33.54
CA ARG A 266 9.78 1.75 34.60
C ARG A 266 9.98 3.24 34.31
N ASP A 267 11.03 3.58 33.54
CA ASP A 267 11.41 4.96 33.21
C ASP A 267 10.91 5.40 31.82
N ASP A 268 10.14 4.55 31.11
CA ASP A 268 9.42 4.88 29.88
C ASP A 268 7.89 4.83 30.14
N PRO A 269 7.26 5.96 30.50
CA PRO A 269 5.84 5.98 30.84
C PRO A 269 4.93 5.50 29.71
N TYR A 270 5.32 5.67 28.44
CA TYR A 270 4.52 5.26 27.31
C TYR A 270 4.50 3.73 27.19
N LEU A 271 5.68 3.10 27.24
CA LEU A 271 5.79 1.65 27.15
C LEU A 271 5.28 0.97 28.43
N LEU A 272 5.58 1.55 29.61
CA LEU A 272 5.04 1.07 30.89
C LEU A 272 3.51 1.06 30.88
N HIS A 273 2.86 2.11 30.38
CA HIS A 273 1.41 2.13 30.19
C HIS A 273 0.92 0.96 29.32
N ARG A 274 1.60 0.65 28.22
CA ARG A 274 1.25 -0.50 27.35
C ARG A 274 1.44 -1.84 28.04
N VAL A 275 2.51 -1.99 28.83
CA VAL A 275 2.77 -3.19 29.64
C VAL A 275 1.65 -3.38 30.66
N VAL A 276 1.27 -2.34 31.40
CA VAL A 276 0.14 -2.38 32.34
C VAL A 276 -1.17 -2.75 31.63
N GLU A 277 -1.48 -2.11 30.49
CA GLU A 277 -2.66 -2.48 29.67
C GLU A 277 -2.64 -3.95 29.24
N CYS A 278 -1.46 -4.50 28.92
CA CYS A 278 -1.31 -5.91 28.58
C CYS A 278 -1.58 -6.81 29.80
N LEU A 279 -1.04 -6.46 30.98
CA LEU A 279 -1.25 -7.23 32.21
C LEU A 279 -2.71 -7.28 32.64
N THR A 280 -3.50 -6.23 32.41
CA THR A 280 -4.96 -6.29 32.66
C THR A 280 -5.68 -7.33 31.79
N ARG A 281 -5.05 -7.76 30.68
CA ARG A 281 -5.60 -8.73 29.73
C ARG A 281 -5.13 -10.15 30.00
N ILE A 282 -3.89 -10.35 30.41
CA ILE A 282 -3.27 -11.69 30.55
C ILE A 282 -2.89 -12.08 31.98
N GLY A 283 -2.78 -11.11 32.90
CA GLY A 283 -2.35 -11.31 34.28
C GLY A 283 -3.49 -11.58 35.25
N GLY A 284 -3.15 -12.00 36.47
CA GLY A 284 -4.04 -12.08 37.60
C GLY A 284 -3.97 -10.83 38.48
N THR A 285 -4.68 -10.87 39.62
CA THR A 285 -4.76 -9.73 40.55
C THR A 285 -3.37 -9.30 41.07
N ALA A 286 -2.50 -10.26 41.40
CA ALA A 286 -1.18 -9.95 41.96
C ALA A 286 -0.27 -9.23 40.96
N GLU A 287 -0.30 -9.66 39.70
CA GLU A 287 0.48 -9.06 38.61
C GLU A 287 0.00 -7.64 38.30
N ILE A 288 -1.32 -7.45 38.28
CA ILE A 288 -1.94 -6.12 38.09
C ILE A 288 -1.58 -5.18 39.25
N ASP A 289 -1.72 -5.64 40.49
CA ASP A 289 -1.42 -4.84 41.69
C ASP A 289 0.04 -4.39 41.69
N TYR A 290 0.98 -5.28 41.33
CA TYR A 290 2.39 -4.95 41.20
C TYR A 290 2.63 -3.86 40.14
N ALA A 291 2.08 -4.05 38.94
CA ALA A 291 2.30 -3.13 37.84
C ALA A 291 1.68 -1.74 38.10
N VAL A 292 0.50 -1.70 38.73
CA VAL A 292 -0.14 -0.45 39.17
C VAL A 292 0.72 0.26 40.21
N HIS A 293 1.26 -0.46 41.20
CA HIS A 293 2.15 0.12 42.20
C HIS A 293 3.41 0.76 41.59
N VAL A 294 4.04 0.11 40.62
CA VAL A 294 5.19 0.67 39.89
C VAL A 294 4.77 1.93 39.12
N ALA A 295 3.68 1.87 38.35
CA ALA A 295 3.19 3.01 37.58
C ALA A 295 2.79 4.21 38.46
N SER A 296 2.18 3.98 39.63
CA SER A 296 1.83 5.04 40.58
C SER A 296 3.06 5.80 41.09
N LYS A 297 4.16 5.11 41.40
CA LYS A 297 5.42 5.76 41.82
C LYS A 297 6.02 6.63 40.74
N VAL A 298 5.91 6.22 39.48
CA VAL A 298 6.38 7.02 38.33
C VAL A 298 5.55 8.31 38.22
N LEU A 299 4.22 8.22 38.34
CA LEU A 299 3.32 9.37 38.33
C LEU A 299 3.57 10.33 39.50
N GLU A 300 3.76 9.81 40.71
CA GLU A 300 4.09 10.61 41.91
C GLU A 300 5.40 11.38 41.72
N SER A 301 6.39 10.76 41.10
CA SER A 301 7.70 11.40 40.84
C SER A 301 7.58 12.50 39.78
N ALA A 302 6.82 12.26 38.71
CA ALA A 302 6.57 13.25 37.66
C ALA A 302 5.76 14.46 38.16
N ALA A 303 4.86 14.26 39.13
CA ALA A 303 4.06 15.34 39.73
C ALA A 303 4.89 16.28 40.64
N VAL A 304 6.08 15.86 41.08
CA VAL A 304 7.00 16.68 41.88
C VAL A 304 7.89 17.57 40.98
N GLU A 305 8.04 17.20 39.70
CA GLU A 305 8.87 17.92 38.74
C GLU A 305 8.12 19.00 37.93
N LEU A 306 6.79 19.04 38.05
CA LEU A 306 5.88 20.02 37.41
C LEU A 306 5.40 21.10 38.39
#